data_AF-A0A098EK31-F1
#
_entry.id   AF-A0A098EK31-F1
#
_cell.length_a   1.000
_cell.length_b   1.000
_cell.length_c   1.000
_cell.angle_alpha   90.00
_cell.angle_beta   90.00
_cell.angle_gamma   90.00
#
_symmetry.space_group_name_H-M   'P 1'
#
loop_
_entity.id
_entity.type
_entity.pdbx_description
1 polymer ?
#
loop_
_entity_poly.entity_id
_entity_poly.type
_entity_poly.pdbx_seq_one_letter_code
_entity_poly.pdbx_strand_id
1 'polypeptide(L)'
;MDSNIDFYASLRDWSPWDEADVLKMEYENRAQLAKSISCVGLLVDLSLDQHAEVRKAVAENPVTPLSTLKRLAEQDLCISVQQTAKNTLLALSKT
;
A
#
# COMPACT_ATOMS: atom_id res chain seq x y z
N MET A 1 7.16 -0.64 -19.85
CA MET A 1 5.90 -1.04 -19.22
C MET A 1 6.14 -2.44 -18.69
N ASP A 2 6.49 -2.54 -17.42
CA ASP A 2 6.74 -3.83 -16.78
C ASP A 2 5.43 -4.60 -16.76
N SER A 3 5.33 -5.56 -17.67
CA SER A 3 4.10 -6.29 -18.03
C SER A 3 3.49 -7.11 -16.87
N ASN A 4 4.09 -7.06 -15.68
CA ASN A 4 3.68 -7.76 -14.48
C ASN A 4 2.80 -6.90 -13.55
N ILE A 5 2.88 -5.56 -13.61
CA ILE A 5 2.11 -4.67 -12.70
C ILE A 5 0.62 -4.74 -13.00
N ASP A 6 0.24 -4.64 -14.28
CA ASP A 6 -1.18 -4.66 -14.68
C ASP A 6 -1.84 -6.02 -14.37
N PHE A 7 -1.05 -7.10 -14.42
CA PHE A 7 -1.49 -8.44 -14.02
C PHE A 7 -1.89 -8.44 -12.53
N TYR A 8 -0.98 -8.06 -11.63
CA TYR A 8 -1.24 -8.05 -10.19
C TYR A 8 -2.31 -7.05 -9.76
N ALA A 9 -2.41 -5.89 -10.41
CA ALA A 9 -3.45 -4.91 -10.12
C ALA A 9 -4.87 -5.44 -10.38
N SER A 10 -5.02 -6.39 -11.30
CA SER A 10 -6.31 -7.01 -11.65
C SER A 10 -6.65 -8.25 -10.82
N LEU A 11 -5.71 -8.75 -10.03
CA LEU A 11 -5.83 -10.01 -9.32
C LEU A 11 -6.78 -9.90 -8.13
N ARG A 12 -7.81 -10.75 -8.12
CA ARG A 12 -8.82 -10.81 -7.05
C ARG A 12 -8.47 -11.80 -5.96
N ASP A 13 -7.92 -12.95 -6.37
CA ASP A 13 -7.53 -14.03 -5.48
C ASP A 13 -6.01 -14.15 -5.50
N TRP A 14 -5.39 -13.73 -4.40
CA TRP A 14 -3.94 -13.73 -4.25
C TRP A 14 -3.46 -15.04 -3.64
N SER A 15 -2.47 -15.67 -4.26
CA SER A 15 -1.75 -16.77 -3.63
C SER A 15 -0.56 -16.23 -2.83
N PRO A 16 -0.04 -17.00 -1.85
CA PRO A 16 1.20 -16.64 -1.15
C PRO A 16 2.39 -16.43 -2.09
N TRP A 17 2.38 -17.06 -3.27
CA TRP A 17 3.43 -16.89 -4.28
C TRP A 17 3.33 -15.54 -4.99
N ASP A 18 2.12 -15.04 -5.23
CA ASP A 18 1.88 -13.72 -5.83
C ASP A 18 2.34 -12.60 -4.89
N GLU A 19 2.01 -12.72 -3.60
CA GLU A 19 2.50 -11.79 -2.57
C GLU A 19 4.02 -11.80 -2.51
N ALA A 20 4.64 -12.99 -2.50
CA ALA A 20 6.09 -13.13 -2.48
C ALA A 20 6.77 -12.60 -3.75
N ASP A 21 6.12 -12.67 -4.91
CA ASP A 21 6.66 -12.09 -6.15
C ASP A 21 6.64 -10.56 -6.08
N VAL A 22 5.53 -9.97 -5.64
CA VAL A 22 5.43 -8.51 -5.44
C VAL A 22 6.49 -8.03 -4.47
N LEU A 23 6.72 -8.72 -3.34
CA LEU A 23 7.73 -8.33 -2.37
C LEU A 23 9.18 -8.35 -2.92
N LYS A 24 9.45 -9.07 -4.00
CA LYS A 24 10.76 -9.11 -4.67
C LYS A 24 10.92 -8.07 -5.77
N MET A 25 9.86 -7.35 -6.12
CA MET A 25 9.93 -6.30 -7.15
C MET A 25 10.69 -5.08 -6.67
N GLU A 26 11.21 -4.32 -7.64
CA GLU A 26 11.71 -2.97 -7.41
C GLU A 26 10.67 -2.11 -6.69
N TYR A 27 11.14 -1.20 -5.84
CA TYR A 27 10.26 -0.48 -4.94
C TYR A 27 9.28 0.43 -5.69
N GLU A 28 9.64 0.95 -6.86
CA GLU A 28 8.75 1.73 -7.71
C GLU A 28 7.54 0.90 -8.16
N ASN A 29 7.76 -0.36 -8.52
CA ASN A 29 6.71 -1.27 -8.95
C ASN A 29 5.79 -1.64 -7.79
N ARG A 30 6.36 -1.88 -6.60
CA ARG A 30 5.58 -2.07 -5.36
C ARG A 30 4.77 -0.85 -4.99
N ALA A 31 5.34 0.35 -5.11
CA ALA A 31 4.65 1.61 -4.83
C ALA A 31 3.51 1.85 -5.84
N GLN A 32 3.72 1.55 -7.12
CA GLN A 32 2.69 1.67 -8.14
C GLN A 32 1.52 0.72 -7.85
N LEU A 33 1.81 -0.54 -7.50
CA LEU A 33 0.79 -1.53 -7.13
C LEU A 33 0.03 -1.11 -5.87
N ALA A 34 0.74 -0.71 -4.81
CA ALA A 34 0.16 -0.39 -3.51
C ALA A 34 -0.97 0.65 -3.59
N LYS A 35 -0.98 1.54 -4.59
CA LYS A 35 -2.04 2.54 -4.77
C LYS A 35 -3.40 1.98 -5.15
N SER A 36 -3.43 0.85 -5.86
CA SER A 36 -4.66 0.33 -6.48
C SER A 36 -4.97 -1.14 -6.17
N ILE A 37 -4.04 -1.90 -5.59
CA ILE A 37 -4.31 -3.27 -5.17
C ILE A 37 -5.42 -3.33 -4.12
N SER A 38 -6.21 -4.40 -4.16
CA SER A 38 -7.26 -4.70 -3.19
C SER A 38 -6.84 -5.74 -2.14
N CYS A 39 -5.64 -6.31 -2.25
CA CYS A 39 -5.15 -7.30 -1.31
C CYS A 39 -4.79 -6.66 0.03
N VAL A 40 -5.68 -6.82 1.00
CA VAL A 40 -5.54 -6.25 2.35
C VAL A 40 -4.29 -6.78 3.07
N GLY A 41 -4.00 -8.08 2.97
CA GLY A 41 -2.83 -8.68 3.61
C GLY A 41 -1.54 -8.05 3.10
N LEU A 42 -1.39 -7.98 1.77
CA LEU A 42 -0.23 -7.36 1.14
C LEU A 42 -0.11 -5.86 1.45
N LEU A 43 -1.22 -5.12 1.57
CA LEU A 43 -1.18 -3.72 2.03
C LEU A 43 -0.64 -3.59 3.46
N VAL A 44 -0.92 -4.55 4.34
CA VAL A 44 -0.33 -4.58 5.69
C VAL A 44 1.17 -4.82 5.60
N ASP A 45 1.63 -5.74 4.76
CA ASP A 45 3.07 -6.00 4.61
C ASP A 45 3.82 -4.83 3.98
N LEU A 46 3.28 -4.25 2.90
CA LEU A 46 3.86 -3.09 2.22
C LEU A 46 3.81 -1.81 3.09
N SER A 47 2.95 -1.77 4.12
CA SER A 47 2.96 -0.66 5.09
C SER A 47 4.19 -0.66 6.01
N LEU A 48 5.01 -1.71 5.94
CA LEU A 48 6.29 -1.86 6.66
C LEU A 48 7.50 -1.80 5.71
N ASP A 49 7.29 -1.45 4.43
CA ASP A 49 8.35 -1.35 3.45
C ASP A 49 9.46 -0.40 3.89
N GLN A 50 10.72 -0.71 3.55
CA GLN A 50 11.83 0.18 3.84
C GLN A 50 11.72 1.52 3.08
N HIS A 51 11.10 1.53 1.89
CA HIS A 51 10.97 2.72 1.05
C HIS A 51 9.71 3.51 1.42
N ALA A 52 9.89 4.80 1.68
CA ALA A 52 8.78 5.67 2.08
C ALA A 52 7.75 5.84 0.96
N GLU A 53 8.17 5.72 -0.30
CA GLU A 53 7.34 5.78 -1.50
C GLU A 53 6.29 4.69 -1.51
N VAL A 54 6.68 3.46 -1.13
CA VAL A 54 5.75 2.32 -1.02
C VAL A 54 4.78 2.55 0.14
N ARG A 55 5.28 2.92 1.33
CA ARG A 55 4.43 3.17 2.50
C ARG A 55 3.45 4.33 2.26
N LYS A 56 3.87 5.35 1.51
CA LYS A 56 3.01 6.47 1.09
C LYS A 56 1.92 5.98 0.14
N ALA A 57 2.26 5.14 -0.83
CA ALA A 57 1.27 4.55 -1.74
C ALA A 57 0.23 3.70 -0.99
N VAL A 58 0.66 2.92 0.01
CA VAL A 58 -0.27 2.21 0.92
C VAL A 58 -1.16 3.19 1.68
N ALA A 59 -0.61 4.31 2.16
CA ALA A 59 -1.39 5.34 2.83
C ALA A 59 -2.39 6.06 1.89
N GLU A 60 -2.10 6.16 0.59
CA GLU A 60 -3.00 6.73 -0.43
C GLU A 60 -4.17 5.78 -0.76
N ASN A 61 -4.03 4.49 -0.50
CA ASN A 61 -5.03 3.49 -0.89
C ASN A 61 -6.19 3.43 0.13
N PRO A 62 -7.46 3.65 -0.30
CA PRO A 62 -8.62 3.62 0.58
C PRO A 62 -9.02 2.21 1.07
N VAL A 63 -8.51 1.15 0.43
CA VAL A 63 -8.72 -0.24 0.84
C VAL A 63 -7.80 -0.62 2.01
N THR A 64 -6.74 0.16 2.26
CA THR A 64 -5.83 -0.06 3.38
C THR A 64 -6.60 -0.08 4.70
N PRO A 65 -6.40 -1.12 5.55
CA PRO A 65 -7.10 -1.22 6.83
C PRO A 65 -6.95 0.04 7.68
N LEU A 66 -8.02 0.43 8.37
CA LEU A 66 -8.03 1.59 9.25
C LEU A 66 -6.96 1.50 10.34
N SER A 67 -6.68 0.31 10.87
CA SER A 67 -5.60 0.08 11.84
C SER A 67 -4.22 0.39 11.25
N THR A 68 -3.97 -0.04 10.02
CA THR A 68 -2.73 0.23 9.28
C THR A 68 -2.59 1.71 8.96
N LEU A 69 -3.64 2.37 8.48
CA LEU A 69 -3.65 3.81 8.23
C LEU A 69 -3.38 4.62 9.51
N LYS A 70 -3.99 4.24 10.64
CA LYS A 70 -3.72 4.89 11.94
C LYS A 70 -2.26 4.73 12.36
N ARG A 71 -1.70 3.52 12.24
CA ARG A 71 -0.28 3.27 12.52
C ARG A 71 0.63 4.12 11.66
N LEU A 72 0.38 4.21 10.35
CA LEU A 72 1.14 5.06 9.43
C LEU A 72 1.01 6.55 9.78
N ALA A 73 -0.19 7.00 10.17
CA ALA A 73 -0.44 8.38 10.57
C ALA A 73 0.30 8.82 11.83
N GLU A 74 0.50 7.90 12.78
CA GLU A 74 1.04 8.20 14.12
C GLU A 74 2.51 7.82 14.29
N GLN A 75 2.97 6.76 13.62
CA GLN A 75 4.24 6.10 13.95
C GLN A 75 5.23 6.02 12.77
N ASP A 76 4.83 6.40 11.54
CA ASP A 76 5.77 6.39 10.42
C ASP A 76 6.87 7.44 10.61
N LEU A 77 8.09 7.16 10.18
CA LEU A 77 9.21 8.11 10.29
C LEU A 77 9.12 9.24 9.25
N CYS A 78 8.42 9.01 8.13
CA CYS A 78 8.28 9.98 7.06
C CYS A 78 7.03 10.84 7.26
N ILE A 79 7.23 12.15 7.43
CA ILE A 79 6.13 13.13 7.59
C ILE A 79 5.13 13.05 6.43
N SER A 80 5.63 12.84 5.20
CA SER A 80 4.75 12.74 4.03
C SER A 80 3.82 11.53 4.09
N VAL A 81 4.29 10.38 4.58
CA VAL A 81 3.48 9.17 4.79
C VAL A 81 2.43 9.43 5.87
N GLN A 82 2.85 10.01 7.00
CA GLN A 82 1.92 10.34 8.10
C GLN A 82 0.77 11.24 7.62
N GLN A 83 1.11 12.28 6.86
CA GLN A 83 0.14 13.28 6.43
C GLN A 83 -0.81 12.71 5.36
N THR A 84 -0.29 11.90 4.44
CA THR A 84 -1.13 11.13 3.52
C THR A 84 -2.10 10.23 4.27
N ALA A 85 -1.63 9.44 5.24
CA ALA A 85 -2.49 8.53 6.00
C ALA A 85 -3.59 9.27 6.77
N LYS A 86 -3.27 10.42 7.37
CA LYS A 86 -4.26 11.31 8.01
C LYS A 86 -5.31 11.79 7.02
N ASN A 87 -4.88 12.23 5.83
CA ASN A 87 -5.81 12.69 4.80
C ASN A 87 -6.75 11.59 4.33
N THR A 88 -6.24 10.37 4.12
CA THR A 88 -7.05 9.21 3.73
C THR A 88 -8.05 8.85 4.82
N LEU A 89 -7.63 8.80 6.09
CA LEU A 89 -8.54 8.57 7.23
C LEU A 89 -9.65 9.63 7.30
N LEU A 90 -9.30 10.91 7.11
CA LEU A 90 -10.27 12.00 7.09
C LEU A 90 -11.25 11.87 5.92
N ALA A 91 -10.79 11.43 4.75
CA ALA A 91 -11.66 11.19 3.60
C ALA A 91 -12.66 10.05 3.88
N LEU A 92 -12.19 8.95 4.47
CA LEU A 92 -13.02 7.79 4.82
C LEU A 92 -14.04 8.10 5.94
N SER A 93 -13.76 9.08 6.80
CA SER A 93 -14.71 9.51 7.84
C SER A 93 -15.87 10.38 7.33
N LYS A 94 -15.76 10.90 6.10
CA LYS A 94 -16.74 11.81 5.49
C LYS A 94 -17.70 11.12 4.52
N THR A 95 -17.49 9.84 4.27
CA THR A 95 -18.31 8.94 3.43
C THR A 95 -19.17 8.06 4.31
#